data_AF-A0A7S1UZF0-F1
#
_entry.id   AF-A0A7S1UZF0-F1
#
_cell.length_a   1.000
_cell.length_b   1.000
_cell.length_c   1.000
_cell.angle_alpha   90.00
_cell.angle_beta   90.00
_cell.angle_gamma   90.00
#
_symmetry.space_group_name_H-M   'P 1'
#
loop_
_entity.id
_entity.type
_entity.pdbx_description
1 polymer ?
#
loop_
_entity_poly.entity_id
_entity_poly.type
_entity_poly.pdbx_seq_one_letter_code
_entity_poly.pdbx_strand_id
1 'polypeptide(L)'
;TERSRQESRPVPRNIPPLKPLDGGAALFLLDTCNKVFVDVVPGVGSSILQKRMTQTADLVRPSFQRTVGAEVDLTVPIESILRSEQFNFWSYVQFRVYAEILSEKRIDVRDFRKAFEGRVGQAVLSTLYPQFAKSALTTSASASQEDMMQGQLEASFREIDTFCNILVNKGLVAATSERSPVDKDDLFDFVDDLRDLQFSIALDKDAALESQILLQEQGYRIVPNYARFAIQQLLQHRLSTTPESGAEVKIDDYYLDTDYNSDPNLFEVKQVLMNVVLEH
;
A
#
# COMPACT_ATOMS: atom_id res chain seq x y z
N THR A 1 -1.14 -17.96 -42.23
CA THR A 1 0.08 -18.46 -41.55
C THR A 1 0.55 -17.44 -40.51
N GLU A 2 -0.36 -16.98 -39.64
CA GLU A 2 -0.08 -15.91 -38.65
C GLU A 2 -0.14 -16.37 -37.18
N ARG A 3 -0.53 -17.63 -36.93
CA ARG A 3 -0.59 -18.21 -35.57
C ARG A 3 0.75 -18.69 -35.02
N SER A 4 1.82 -18.63 -35.81
CA SER A 4 3.17 -19.11 -35.43
C SER A 4 4.08 -18.01 -34.88
N ARG A 5 3.54 -16.81 -34.61
CA ARG A 5 4.24 -15.70 -33.93
C ARG A 5 3.63 -15.41 -32.54
N GLN A 6 3.16 -16.45 -31.83
CA GLN A 6 3.08 -16.30 -30.38
C GLN A 6 4.52 -16.22 -29.89
N GLU A 7 4.96 -15.00 -29.60
CA GLU A 7 6.12 -14.75 -28.75
C GLU A 7 6.02 -15.72 -27.58
N SER A 8 7.10 -16.48 -27.38
CA SER A 8 7.24 -17.44 -26.30
C SER A 8 6.67 -16.85 -25.02
N ARG A 9 5.85 -17.63 -24.30
CA ARG A 9 5.28 -17.22 -22.99
C ARG A 9 6.38 -16.51 -22.19
N PRO A 10 6.11 -15.32 -21.62
CA PRO A 10 7.09 -14.64 -20.79
C PRO A 10 7.58 -15.60 -19.71
N VAL A 11 8.88 -15.61 -19.47
CA VAL A 11 9.49 -16.50 -18.48
C VAL A 11 8.86 -16.19 -17.13
N PRO A 12 8.36 -17.19 -16.38
CA PRO A 12 7.80 -16.99 -15.06
C PRO A 12 8.76 -16.18 -14.17
N ARG A 13 8.25 -15.12 -13.56
CA ARG A 13 9.05 -14.24 -12.71
C ARG A 13 9.34 -14.97 -11.40
N ASN A 14 10.61 -15.25 -11.13
CA ASN A 14 10.99 -15.88 -9.86
C ASN A 14 10.92 -14.86 -8.71
N ILE A 15 9.79 -14.83 -8.01
CA ILE A 15 9.58 -13.96 -6.84
C ILE A 15 10.08 -14.67 -5.58
N PRO A 16 11.05 -14.10 -4.84
CA PRO A 16 11.58 -14.71 -3.62
C PRO A 16 10.49 -14.91 -2.54
N PRO A 17 10.74 -15.74 -1.53
CA PRO A 17 9.87 -15.79 -0.36
C PRO A 17 10.01 -14.48 0.46
N LEU A 18 8.97 -14.18 1.24
CA LEU A 18 9.02 -13.10 2.24
C LEU A 18 10.15 -13.36 3.24
N LYS A 19 10.85 -12.29 3.63
CA LYS A 19 11.71 -12.34 4.83
C LYS A 19 10.85 -12.56 6.08
N PRO A 20 11.43 -13.06 7.19
CA PRO A 20 10.72 -13.13 8.45
C PRO A 20 10.08 -11.78 8.80
N LEU A 21 8.80 -11.81 9.17
CA LEU A 21 8.03 -10.62 9.51
C LEU A 21 8.62 -9.96 10.76
N ASP A 22 8.84 -8.65 10.69
CA ASP A 22 9.10 -7.82 11.87
C ASP A 22 7.77 -7.59 12.60
N GLY A 23 7.55 -8.36 13.68
CA GLY A 23 6.34 -8.25 14.49
C GLY A 23 6.10 -6.84 15.05
N GLY A 24 7.17 -6.09 15.36
CA GLY A 24 7.04 -4.71 15.84
C GLY A 24 6.49 -3.77 14.77
N ALA A 25 6.96 -3.90 13.53
CA ALA A 25 6.43 -3.15 12.40
C ALA A 25 4.98 -3.55 12.08
N ALA A 26 4.68 -4.86 12.09
CA ALA A 26 3.33 -5.37 11.87
C ALA A 26 2.32 -4.84 12.89
N LEU A 27 2.67 -4.90 14.17
CA LEU A 27 1.86 -4.35 15.26
C LEU A 27 1.66 -2.84 15.10
N PHE A 28 2.74 -2.12 14.80
CA PHE A 28 2.68 -0.70 14.58
C PHE A 28 1.69 -0.32 13.46
N LEU A 29 1.69 -1.03 12.34
CA LEU A 29 0.76 -0.80 11.24
C LEU A 29 -0.70 -0.99 11.68
N LEU A 30 -0.99 -2.12 12.30
CA LEU A 30 -2.33 -2.49 12.78
C LEU A 30 -2.84 -1.51 13.86
N ASP A 31 -1.99 -1.12 14.81
CA ASP A 31 -2.34 -0.15 15.86
C ASP A 31 -2.54 1.25 15.31
N THR A 32 -1.72 1.66 14.35
CA THR A 32 -1.84 2.97 13.70
C THR A 32 -3.16 3.07 12.97
N CYS A 33 -3.55 2.04 12.21
CA CYS A 33 -4.86 1.99 11.57
C CYS A 33 -6.00 2.09 12.60
N ASN A 34 -5.96 1.33 13.70
CA ASN A 34 -7.00 1.40 14.73
C ASN A 34 -7.12 2.80 15.34
N LYS A 35 -6.00 3.42 15.67
CA LYS A 35 -5.95 4.78 16.24
C LYS A 35 -6.54 5.80 15.27
N VAL A 36 -6.06 5.81 14.03
CA VAL A 36 -6.54 6.74 13.01
C VAL A 36 -8.03 6.50 12.70
N PHE A 37 -8.49 5.25 12.65
CA PHE A 37 -9.89 4.93 12.44
C PHE A 37 -10.78 5.52 13.55
N VAL A 38 -10.43 5.29 14.81
CA VAL A 38 -11.14 5.83 15.97
C VAL A 38 -11.15 7.36 15.97
N ASP A 39 -10.03 7.98 15.59
CA ASP A 39 -9.91 9.45 15.53
C ASP A 39 -10.74 10.07 14.41
N VAL A 40 -10.88 9.39 13.27
CA VAL A 40 -11.57 9.92 12.09
C VAL A 40 -13.06 9.56 12.08
N VAL A 41 -13.48 8.47 12.72
CA VAL A 41 -14.90 8.04 12.75
C VAL A 41 -15.58 8.47 14.05
N PRO A 42 -16.53 9.44 14.01
CA PRO A 42 -17.17 9.96 15.21
C PRO A 42 -17.92 8.89 16.01
N GLY A 43 -17.72 8.89 17.33
CA GLY A 43 -18.46 8.03 18.26
C GLY A 43 -18.14 6.54 18.11
N VAL A 44 -16.96 6.19 17.59
CA VAL A 44 -16.37 4.85 17.73
C VAL A 44 -15.28 4.95 18.79
N GLY A 45 -15.47 4.29 19.94
CA GLY A 45 -14.39 4.15 20.92
C GLY A 45 -13.54 2.93 20.64
N SER A 46 -12.28 2.94 21.11
CA SER A 46 -11.37 1.79 20.98
C SER A 46 -11.95 0.49 21.54
N SER A 47 -12.73 0.56 22.63
CA SER A 47 -13.39 -0.61 23.21
C SER A 47 -14.45 -1.23 22.30
N ILE A 48 -15.22 -0.40 21.58
CA ILE A 48 -16.24 -0.85 20.63
C ILE A 48 -15.55 -1.52 19.44
N LEU A 49 -14.49 -0.89 18.93
CA LEU A 49 -13.71 -1.41 17.81
C LEU A 49 -13.11 -2.78 18.15
N GLN A 50 -12.41 -2.89 19.29
CA GLN A 50 -11.77 -4.13 19.72
C GLN A 50 -12.78 -5.26 19.92
N LYS A 51 -13.94 -4.97 20.55
CA LYS A 51 -15.00 -5.97 20.72
C LYS A 51 -15.48 -6.52 19.36
N ARG A 52 -15.68 -5.67 18.37
CA ARG A 52 -16.11 -6.08 17.02
C ARG A 52 -15.03 -6.86 16.28
N MET A 53 -13.77 -6.48 16.46
CA MET A 53 -12.63 -7.23 15.93
C MET A 53 -12.56 -8.64 16.52
N THR A 54 -12.70 -8.80 17.83
CA THR A 54 -12.74 -10.13 18.45
C THR A 54 -13.89 -10.98 17.90
N GLN A 55 -15.10 -10.42 17.83
CA GLN A 55 -16.27 -11.12 17.29
C GLN A 55 -16.07 -11.54 15.83
N THR A 56 -15.52 -10.65 15.00
CA THR A 56 -15.24 -10.93 13.59
C THR A 56 -14.14 -11.96 13.44
N ALA A 57 -13.08 -11.85 14.23
CA ALA A 57 -11.99 -12.83 14.26
C ALA A 57 -12.52 -14.22 14.59
N ASP A 58 -13.34 -14.37 15.64
CA ASP A 58 -13.92 -15.66 16.02
C ASP A 58 -14.81 -16.26 14.92
N LEU A 59 -15.56 -15.41 14.21
CA LEU A 59 -16.42 -15.83 13.10
C LEU A 59 -15.62 -16.32 11.89
N VAL A 60 -14.55 -15.63 11.51
CA VAL A 60 -13.84 -15.88 10.24
C VAL A 60 -12.60 -16.75 10.38
N ARG A 61 -12.03 -16.87 11.59
CA ARG A 61 -10.83 -17.68 11.89
C ARG A 61 -10.92 -19.11 11.36
N PRO A 62 -12.03 -19.87 11.53
CA PRO A 62 -12.09 -21.25 11.03
C PRO A 62 -11.93 -21.37 9.51
N SER A 63 -12.33 -20.34 8.75
CA SER A 63 -12.15 -20.32 7.30
C SER A 63 -10.72 -20.00 6.91
N PHE A 64 -10.10 -19.00 7.54
CA PHE A 64 -8.69 -18.68 7.31
C PHE A 64 -7.76 -19.83 7.72
N GLN A 65 -7.99 -20.43 8.88
CA GLN A 65 -7.19 -21.54 9.41
C GLN A 65 -7.12 -22.74 8.45
N ARG A 66 -8.19 -22.99 7.69
CA ARG A 66 -8.22 -24.05 6.67
C ARG A 66 -7.31 -23.74 5.48
N THR A 67 -7.12 -22.46 5.15
CA THR A 67 -6.30 -22.01 4.02
C THR A 67 -4.82 -21.97 4.36
N VAL A 68 -4.45 -21.45 5.55
CA VAL A 68 -3.03 -21.35 5.96
C VAL A 68 -2.47 -22.65 6.53
N GLY A 69 -3.32 -23.64 6.83
CA GLY A 69 -2.91 -24.93 7.38
C GLY A 69 -2.71 -24.92 8.90
N ALA A 70 -2.46 -26.10 9.47
CA ALA A 70 -2.39 -26.29 10.93
C ALA A 70 -1.11 -25.73 11.58
N GLU A 71 -0.10 -25.37 10.78
CA GLU A 71 1.21 -24.91 11.27
C GLU A 71 1.22 -23.44 11.71
N VAL A 72 0.18 -22.69 11.36
CA VAL A 72 0.01 -21.28 11.71
C VAL A 72 -1.15 -21.16 12.69
N ASP A 73 -0.86 -20.79 13.93
CA ASP A 73 -1.91 -20.53 14.91
C ASP A 73 -2.48 -19.11 14.72
N LEU A 74 -3.75 -19.02 14.32
CA LEU A 74 -4.51 -17.77 14.20
C LEU A 74 -5.33 -17.43 15.46
N THR A 75 -5.20 -18.23 16.53
CA THR A 75 -5.76 -17.90 17.85
C THR A 75 -4.85 -16.96 18.64
N VAL A 76 -3.61 -16.75 18.16
CA VAL A 76 -2.69 -15.81 18.79
C VAL A 76 -3.32 -14.41 18.85
N PRO A 77 -3.16 -13.71 19.99
CA PRO A 77 -3.66 -12.35 20.12
C PRO A 77 -2.89 -11.41 19.17
N ILE A 78 -3.52 -10.29 18.79
CA ILE A 78 -2.96 -9.34 17.83
C ILE A 78 -1.57 -8.88 18.26
N GLU A 79 -1.33 -8.72 19.57
CA GLU A 79 -0.07 -8.28 20.19
C GLU A 79 1.09 -9.27 20.04
N SER A 80 0.81 -10.50 19.57
CA SER A 80 1.79 -11.59 19.45
C SER A 80 2.00 -12.05 18.01
N ILE A 81 1.72 -11.19 17.02
CA ILE A 81 1.97 -11.48 15.60
C ILE A 81 3.47 -11.64 15.34
N LEU A 82 3.84 -12.81 14.81
CA LEU A 82 5.22 -13.14 14.43
C LEU A 82 5.33 -13.63 12.98
N ARG A 83 4.20 -13.84 12.29
CA ARG A 83 4.15 -14.40 10.93
C ARG A 83 3.27 -13.59 10.00
N SER A 84 3.60 -13.59 8.72
CA SER A 84 2.87 -12.86 7.67
C SER A 84 1.42 -13.33 7.56
N GLU A 85 1.15 -14.61 7.75
CA GLU A 85 -0.20 -15.17 7.74
C GLU A 85 -1.07 -14.64 8.89
N GLN A 86 -0.48 -14.46 10.07
CA GLN A 86 -1.16 -13.87 11.23
C GLN A 86 -1.43 -12.38 10.97
N PHE A 87 -0.46 -11.66 10.42
CA PHE A 87 -0.61 -10.26 10.03
C PHE A 87 -1.69 -10.06 8.95
N ASN A 88 -1.73 -10.95 7.95
CA ASN A 88 -2.74 -10.97 6.90
C ASN A 88 -4.15 -11.16 7.47
N PHE A 89 -4.31 -12.17 8.33
CA PHE A 89 -5.56 -12.44 9.03
C PHE A 89 -6.05 -11.24 9.84
N TRP A 90 -5.18 -10.63 10.66
CA TRP A 90 -5.56 -9.47 11.46
C TRP A 90 -5.82 -8.22 10.62
N SER A 91 -5.12 -8.04 9.49
CA SER A 91 -5.41 -6.99 8.51
C SER A 91 -6.80 -7.17 7.90
N TYR A 92 -7.17 -8.39 7.51
CA TYR A 92 -8.52 -8.71 7.02
C TYR A 92 -9.60 -8.35 8.06
N VAL A 93 -9.42 -8.83 9.29
CA VAL A 93 -10.37 -8.59 10.39
C VAL A 93 -10.57 -7.09 10.64
N GLN A 94 -9.49 -6.31 10.74
CA GLN A 94 -9.57 -4.87 10.97
C GLN A 94 -10.36 -4.16 9.88
N PHE A 95 -9.97 -4.34 8.61
CA PHE A 95 -10.56 -3.60 7.51
C PHE A 95 -11.99 -4.02 7.21
N ARG A 96 -12.34 -5.29 7.44
CA ARG A 96 -13.74 -5.72 7.42
C ARG A 96 -14.57 -5.00 8.49
N VAL A 97 -14.09 -4.95 9.73
CA VAL A 97 -14.78 -4.23 10.82
C VAL A 97 -14.90 -2.74 10.52
N TYR A 98 -13.87 -2.12 9.95
CA TYR A 98 -13.93 -0.73 9.51
C TYR A 98 -15.07 -0.53 8.51
N ALA A 99 -15.14 -1.36 7.48
CA ALA A 99 -16.18 -1.24 6.46
C ALA A 99 -17.60 -1.44 7.02
N GLU A 100 -17.78 -2.42 7.92
CA GLU A 100 -19.06 -2.64 8.62
C GLU A 100 -19.48 -1.40 9.42
N ILE A 101 -18.56 -0.83 10.21
CA ILE A 101 -18.83 0.37 11.02
C ILE A 101 -19.13 1.60 10.14
N LEU A 102 -18.36 1.81 9.06
CA LEU A 102 -18.55 2.94 8.14
C LEU A 102 -19.92 2.87 7.47
N SER A 103 -20.34 1.66 7.06
CA SER A 103 -21.66 1.41 6.48
C SER A 103 -22.78 1.70 7.49
N GLU A 104 -22.68 1.17 8.71
CA GLU A 104 -23.67 1.41 9.77
C GLU A 104 -23.82 2.89 10.12
N LYS A 105 -22.70 3.61 10.20
CA LYS A 105 -22.67 5.04 10.51
C LYS A 105 -22.93 5.95 9.31
N ARG A 106 -23.07 5.38 8.10
CA ARG A 106 -23.27 6.10 6.83
C ARG A 106 -22.22 7.19 6.61
N ILE A 107 -20.96 6.88 6.91
CA ILE A 107 -19.84 7.79 6.70
C ILE A 107 -19.57 7.88 5.19
N ASP A 108 -19.28 9.09 4.70
CA ASP A 108 -18.78 9.26 3.33
C ASP A 108 -17.42 8.58 3.21
N VAL A 109 -17.39 7.48 2.47
CA VAL A 109 -16.20 6.65 2.30
C VAL A 109 -15.09 7.39 1.56
N ARG A 110 -15.40 8.34 0.66
CA ARG A 110 -14.40 9.08 -0.10
C ARG A 110 -13.61 10.01 0.81
N ASP A 111 -14.32 10.81 1.61
CA ASP A 111 -13.71 11.75 2.55
C ASP A 111 -12.98 11.02 3.67
N PHE A 112 -13.60 9.94 4.20
CA PHE A 112 -12.96 9.07 5.16
C PHE A 112 -11.65 8.50 4.61
N ARG A 113 -11.67 7.94 3.39
CA ARG A 113 -10.50 7.32 2.76
C ARG A 113 -9.37 8.33 2.64
N LYS A 114 -9.63 9.54 2.12
CA LYS A 114 -8.61 10.60 2.00
C LYS A 114 -7.98 10.94 3.34
N ALA A 115 -8.79 11.12 4.39
CA ALA A 115 -8.29 11.46 5.72
C ALA A 115 -7.55 10.29 6.40
N PHE A 116 -8.10 9.08 6.30
CA PHE A 116 -7.54 7.87 6.92
C PHE A 116 -6.21 7.48 6.27
N GLU A 117 -6.18 7.34 4.94
CA GLU A 117 -5.00 6.91 4.21
C GLU A 117 -3.86 7.92 4.34
N GLY A 118 -4.15 9.23 4.27
CA GLY A 118 -3.14 10.27 4.47
C GLY A 118 -2.53 10.24 5.89
N ARG A 119 -3.36 10.08 6.94
CA ARG A 119 -2.87 10.01 8.33
C ARG A 119 -2.09 8.73 8.61
N VAL A 120 -2.56 7.58 8.11
CA VAL A 120 -1.84 6.30 8.23
C VAL A 120 -0.52 6.40 7.47
N GLY A 121 -0.52 6.84 6.22
CA GLY A 121 0.68 7.00 5.39
C GLY A 121 1.73 7.89 6.07
N GLN A 122 1.31 9.04 6.61
CA GLN A 122 2.19 9.94 7.35
C GLN A 122 2.83 9.27 8.57
N ALA A 123 2.04 8.54 9.36
CA ALA A 123 2.52 7.83 10.54
C ALA A 123 3.49 6.71 10.14
N VAL A 124 3.18 5.95 9.08
CA VAL A 124 4.05 4.91 8.53
C VAL A 124 5.41 5.46 8.13
N LEU A 125 5.43 6.56 7.37
CA LEU A 125 6.68 7.21 6.97
C LEU A 125 7.45 7.71 8.18
N SER A 126 6.78 8.38 9.12
CA SER A 126 7.44 8.99 10.28
C SER A 126 8.06 7.95 11.23
N THR A 127 7.51 6.74 11.30
CA THR A 127 8.02 5.66 12.17
C THR A 127 8.95 4.70 11.44
N LEU A 128 8.59 4.21 10.26
CA LEU A 128 9.39 3.23 9.52
C LEU A 128 10.51 3.87 8.71
N TYR A 129 10.36 5.15 8.34
CA TYR A 129 11.35 5.91 7.57
C TYR A 129 11.70 7.24 8.26
N PRO A 130 12.40 7.24 9.42
CA PRO A 130 12.62 8.44 10.24
C PRO A 130 13.35 9.59 9.52
N GLN A 131 14.12 9.30 8.48
CA GLN A 131 14.74 10.34 7.64
C GLN A 131 13.74 11.11 6.78
N PHE A 132 12.51 10.63 6.59
CA PHE A 132 11.43 11.34 5.89
C PHE A 132 11.25 12.77 6.42
N ALA A 133 11.09 12.89 7.75
CA ALA A 133 10.90 14.19 8.40
C ALA A 133 12.14 15.10 8.34
N LYS A 134 13.33 14.51 8.15
CA LYS A 134 14.60 15.22 8.05
C LYS A 134 15.00 15.57 6.63
N SER A 135 14.29 15.04 5.64
CA SER A 135 14.51 15.31 4.23
C SER A 135 13.94 16.69 3.89
N ALA A 136 14.48 17.69 4.59
CA ALA A 136 14.20 19.10 4.37
C ALA A 136 14.61 19.45 2.95
N LEU A 137 13.68 20.09 2.25
CA LEU A 137 13.86 20.57 0.89
C LEU A 137 15.08 21.49 0.85
N THR A 138 16.16 21.06 0.22
CA THR A 138 17.26 21.95 -0.14
C THR A 138 16.80 22.80 -1.32
N THR A 139 16.05 23.87 -1.03
CA THR A 139 15.76 24.90 -2.02
C THR A 139 17.03 25.72 -2.23
N SER A 140 17.71 25.51 -3.35
CA SER A 140 18.74 26.45 -3.79
C SER A 140 18.03 27.72 -4.27
N ALA A 141 18.40 28.87 -3.72
CA ALA A 141 17.78 30.16 -4.03
C ALA A 141 18.03 30.65 -5.48
N SER A 142 18.66 29.83 -6.33
CA SER A 142 19.07 30.17 -7.69
C SER A 142 18.64 29.15 -8.75
N ALA A 143 17.90 28.09 -8.39
CA ALA A 143 17.39 27.13 -9.37
C ALA A 143 16.09 27.65 -10.00
N SER A 144 15.86 27.32 -11.28
CA SER A 144 14.55 27.56 -11.90
C SER A 144 13.48 26.72 -11.17
N GLN A 145 12.22 27.13 -11.27
CA GLN A 145 11.10 26.35 -10.71
C GLN A 145 11.06 24.94 -11.32
N GLU A 146 11.38 24.83 -12.60
CA GLU A 146 11.49 23.57 -13.35
C GLU A 146 12.57 22.67 -12.75
N ASP A 147 13.78 23.19 -12.54
CA ASP A 147 14.90 22.47 -11.92
C ASP A 147 14.56 22.03 -10.48
N MET A 148 13.82 22.86 -9.75
CA MET A 148 13.37 22.55 -8.40
C MET A 148 12.36 21.40 -8.40
N MET A 149 11.35 21.43 -9.28
CA MET A 149 10.32 20.40 -9.33
C MET A 149 10.87 19.07 -9.85
N GLN A 150 11.71 19.11 -10.88
CA GLN A 150 12.46 17.95 -11.35
C GLN A 150 13.30 17.34 -10.22
N GLY A 151 14.08 18.17 -9.51
CA GLY A 151 14.91 17.71 -8.39
C GLY A 151 14.10 17.09 -7.25
N GLN A 152 12.91 17.62 -6.96
CA GLN A 152 11.98 17.07 -5.97
C GLN A 152 11.38 15.73 -6.40
N LEU A 153 10.99 15.57 -7.67
CA LEU A 153 10.44 14.32 -8.19
C LEU A 153 11.52 13.22 -8.22
N GLU A 154 12.73 13.55 -8.67
CA GLU A 154 13.86 12.63 -8.62
C GLU A 154 14.22 12.22 -7.18
N ALA A 155 14.15 13.16 -6.23
CA ALA A 155 14.31 12.85 -4.81
C ALA A 155 13.20 11.92 -4.32
N SER A 156 11.95 12.17 -4.70
CA SER A 156 10.80 11.34 -4.34
C SER A 156 10.98 9.90 -4.82
N PHE A 157 11.46 9.69 -6.04
CA PHE A 157 11.74 8.35 -6.56
C PHE A 157 12.79 7.61 -5.74
N ARG A 158 13.89 8.27 -5.36
CA ARG A 158 14.91 7.67 -4.49
C ARG A 158 14.37 7.33 -3.09
N GLU A 159 13.48 8.16 -2.56
CA GLU A 159 12.86 7.91 -1.26
C GLU A 159 11.85 6.76 -1.32
N ILE A 160 11.09 6.64 -2.40
CA ILE A 160 10.21 5.49 -2.66
C ILE A 160 11.05 4.20 -2.70
N ASP A 161 12.14 4.18 -3.45
CA ASP A 161 13.03 3.01 -3.54
C ASP A 161 13.60 2.65 -2.16
N THR A 162 13.98 3.66 -1.38
CA THR A 162 14.48 3.46 -0.01
C THR A 162 13.41 2.91 0.91
N PHE A 163 12.19 3.44 0.82
CA PHE A 163 11.06 2.98 1.62
C PHE A 163 10.64 1.54 1.27
N CYS A 164 10.58 1.18 -0.01
CA CYS A 164 10.32 -0.20 -0.43
C CYS A 164 11.40 -1.16 0.09
N ASN A 165 12.67 -0.75 0.09
CA ASN A 165 13.74 -1.53 0.71
C ASN A 165 13.53 -1.75 2.22
N ILE A 166 13.00 -0.74 2.93
CA ILE A 166 12.64 -0.88 4.35
C ILE A 166 11.52 -1.92 4.50
N LEU A 167 10.47 -1.84 3.69
CA LEU A 167 9.37 -2.82 3.74
C LEU A 167 9.87 -4.25 3.50
N VAL A 168 10.78 -4.45 2.53
CA VAL A 168 11.41 -5.74 2.28
C VAL A 168 12.17 -6.23 3.52
N ASN A 169 12.97 -5.36 4.14
CA ASN A 169 13.73 -5.70 5.34
C ASN A 169 12.86 -5.99 6.58
N LYS A 170 11.61 -5.50 6.59
CA LYS A 170 10.62 -5.78 7.62
C LYS A 170 9.76 -7.02 7.33
N GLY A 171 10.00 -7.71 6.22
CA GLY A 171 9.19 -8.87 5.83
C GLY A 171 7.75 -8.51 5.46
N LEU A 172 7.52 -7.28 5.00
CA LEU A 172 6.20 -6.79 4.57
C LEU A 172 5.99 -6.94 3.05
N VAL A 173 7.07 -7.07 2.28
CA VAL A 173 7.10 -7.39 0.83
C VAL A 173 8.32 -8.26 0.54
N ALA A 174 8.25 -9.12 -0.47
CA ALA A 174 9.31 -10.10 -0.73
C ALA A 174 10.50 -9.53 -1.52
N ALA A 175 10.24 -8.65 -2.48
CA ALA A 175 11.28 -8.05 -3.31
C ALA A 175 11.05 -6.55 -3.52
N THR A 176 12.15 -5.86 -3.84
CA THR A 176 12.12 -4.45 -4.21
C THR A 176 11.18 -4.20 -5.37
N SER A 177 10.43 -3.12 -5.24
CA SER A 177 9.49 -2.70 -6.26
C SER A 177 10.18 -2.36 -7.57
N GLU A 178 9.68 -2.92 -8.67
CA GLU A 178 10.01 -2.39 -10.00
C GLU A 178 9.15 -1.16 -10.24
N ARG A 179 9.79 0.01 -10.19
CA ARG A 179 9.17 1.23 -10.70
C ARG A 179 9.39 1.30 -12.20
N SER A 180 8.36 1.68 -12.97
CA SER A 180 8.54 1.96 -14.39
C SER A 180 9.52 3.13 -14.56
N PRO A 181 10.38 3.11 -15.60
CA PRO A 181 11.14 4.29 -15.95
C PRO A 181 10.16 5.44 -16.22
N VAL A 182 10.57 6.65 -15.85
CA VAL A 182 9.87 7.89 -16.20
C VAL A 182 10.74 8.56 -17.25
N ASP A 183 10.20 8.77 -18.44
CA ASP A 183 10.92 9.44 -19.51
C ASP A 183 11.15 10.92 -19.13
N LYS A 184 12.30 11.45 -19.53
CA LYS A 184 12.65 12.85 -19.20
C LYS A 184 11.68 13.83 -19.85
N ASP A 185 11.25 13.53 -21.08
CA ASP A 185 10.30 14.37 -21.81
C ASP A 185 8.95 14.41 -21.08
N ASP A 186 8.50 13.28 -20.53
CA ASP A 186 7.29 13.20 -19.70
C ASP A 186 7.39 14.05 -18.44
N LEU A 187 8.56 14.06 -17.83
CA LEU A 187 8.85 14.89 -16.67
C LEU A 187 8.85 16.37 -17.02
N PHE A 188 9.44 16.75 -18.17
CA PHE A 188 9.41 18.13 -18.68
C PHE A 188 8.00 18.58 -19.02
N ASP A 189 7.23 17.76 -19.73
CA ASP A 189 5.85 18.07 -20.08
C ASP A 189 4.97 18.24 -18.83
N PHE A 190 5.18 17.42 -17.79
CA PHE A 190 4.52 17.63 -16.50
C PHE A 190 4.95 18.93 -15.84
N VAL A 191 6.24 19.26 -15.91
CA VAL A 191 6.75 20.49 -15.32
C VAL A 191 6.20 21.75 -16.01
N ASP A 192 5.98 21.68 -17.31
CA ASP A 192 5.42 22.76 -18.13
C ASP A 192 3.88 22.79 -18.12
N ASP A 193 3.22 22.00 -17.27
CA ASP A 193 1.75 21.88 -17.18
C ASP A 193 1.11 21.48 -18.54
N LEU A 194 1.82 20.65 -19.31
CA LEU A 194 1.37 20.16 -20.61
C LEU A 194 0.61 18.83 -20.49
N ARG A 195 0.88 18.04 -19.44
CA ARG A 195 0.24 16.74 -19.19
C ARG A 195 0.47 16.22 -17.77
N ASP A 196 -0.33 15.25 -17.38
CA ASP A 196 -0.13 14.48 -16.15
C ASP A 196 1.10 13.56 -16.24
N LEU A 197 1.76 13.34 -15.11
CA LEU A 197 2.86 12.37 -15.00
C LEU A 197 2.32 11.02 -14.54
N GLN A 198 2.61 9.95 -15.31
CA GLN A 198 2.16 8.61 -15.00
C GLN A 198 3.34 7.65 -14.89
N PHE A 199 3.33 6.82 -13.85
CA PHE A 199 4.31 5.74 -13.67
C PHE A 199 3.76 4.66 -12.77
N SER A 200 4.32 3.46 -12.84
CA SER A 200 3.86 2.33 -12.02
C SER A 200 4.91 1.90 -11.01
N ILE A 201 4.47 1.34 -9.88
CA ILE A 201 5.30 0.70 -8.86
C ILE A 201 4.72 -0.68 -8.61
N ALA A 202 5.49 -1.73 -8.91
CA ALA A 202 5.10 -3.11 -8.62
C ALA A 202 5.58 -3.53 -7.22
N LEU A 203 4.78 -4.24 -6.43
CA LEU A 203 5.14 -4.80 -5.13
C LEU A 203 4.93 -6.31 -5.12
N ASP A 204 6.01 -7.06 -4.96
CA ASP A 204 5.99 -8.52 -4.98
C ASP A 204 5.70 -9.09 -3.57
N LYS A 205 4.69 -9.95 -3.48
CA LYS A 205 4.20 -10.64 -2.28
C LYS A 205 4.06 -9.71 -1.08
N ASP A 206 3.13 -8.77 -1.17
CA ASP A 206 2.71 -7.98 0.00
C ASP A 206 2.18 -8.92 1.09
N ALA A 207 2.63 -8.75 2.35
CA ALA A 207 2.21 -9.60 3.46
C ALA A 207 0.71 -9.51 3.76
N ALA A 208 0.03 -8.45 3.31
CA ALA A 208 -1.42 -8.27 3.40
C ALA A 208 -2.16 -8.60 2.10
N LEU A 209 -1.49 -9.09 1.05
CA LEU A 209 -2.05 -9.28 -0.30
C LEU A 209 -3.38 -10.04 -0.31
N GLU A 210 -3.43 -11.20 0.31
CA GLU A 210 -4.62 -12.06 0.34
C GLU A 210 -5.78 -11.35 1.05
N SER A 211 -5.50 -10.61 2.13
CA SER A 211 -6.52 -9.81 2.80
C SER A 211 -7.05 -8.69 1.90
N GLN A 212 -6.20 -8.05 1.10
CA GLN A 212 -6.62 -7.02 0.15
C GLN A 212 -7.55 -7.62 -0.90
N ILE A 213 -7.14 -8.72 -1.55
CA ILE A 213 -7.93 -9.41 -2.58
C ILE A 213 -9.29 -9.83 -2.03
N LEU A 214 -9.31 -10.53 -0.90
CA LEU A 214 -10.56 -11.03 -0.30
C LEU A 214 -11.53 -9.89 0.05
N LEU A 215 -11.03 -8.76 0.54
CA LEU A 215 -11.87 -7.62 0.85
C LEU A 215 -12.42 -6.97 -0.42
N GLN A 216 -11.62 -6.82 -1.47
CA GLN A 216 -12.06 -6.27 -2.75
C GLN A 216 -13.08 -7.17 -3.45
N GLU A 217 -12.88 -8.49 -3.44
CA GLU A 217 -13.84 -9.47 -3.98
C GLU A 217 -15.19 -9.40 -3.27
N GLN A 218 -15.19 -9.03 -1.99
CA GLN A 218 -16.40 -8.80 -1.18
C GLN A 218 -17.03 -7.41 -1.42
N GLY A 219 -16.44 -6.58 -2.30
CA GLY A 219 -16.93 -5.25 -2.64
C GLY A 219 -16.56 -4.16 -1.63
N TYR A 220 -15.63 -4.43 -0.71
CA TYR A 220 -15.17 -3.42 0.25
C TYR A 220 -14.27 -2.39 -0.43
N ARG A 221 -14.48 -1.12 -0.07
CA ARG A 221 -13.80 0.03 -0.67
C ARG A 221 -12.54 0.47 0.06
N ILE A 222 -12.22 -0.17 1.18
CA ILE A 222 -11.07 0.15 2.03
C ILE A 222 -10.35 -1.16 2.32
N VAL A 223 -9.07 -1.21 1.97
CA VAL A 223 -8.24 -2.42 2.04
C VAL A 223 -6.85 -2.09 2.60
N PRO A 224 -6.17 -3.06 3.25
CA PRO A 224 -4.89 -2.84 3.91
C PRO A 224 -3.74 -2.73 2.90
N ASN A 225 -3.60 -1.59 2.23
CA ASN A 225 -2.50 -1.29 1.31
C ASN A 225 -1.54 -0.26 1.93
N TYR A 226 -0.77 -0.70 2.92
CA TYR A 226 0.09 0.17 3.73
C TYR A 226 1.19 0.87 2.92
N ALA A 227 1.72 0.18 1.91
CA ALA A 227 2.72 0.74 1.01
C ALA A 227 2.12 1.87 0.15
N ARG A 228 0.92 1.67 -0.42
CA ARG A 228 0.20 2.72 -1.16
C ARG A 228 -0.04 3.95 -0.29
N PHE A 229 -0.51 3.78 0.95
CA PHE A 229 -0.77 4.91 1.85
C PHE A 229 0.50 5.75 2.09
N ALA A 230 1.62 5.08 2.36
CA ALA A 230 2.89 5.75 2.59
C ALA A 230 3.46 6.41 1.33
N ILE A 231 3.44 5.73 0.18
CA ILE A 231 3.95 6.27 -1.09
C ILE A 231 3.12 7.49 -1.54
N GLN A 232 1.80 7.40 -1.45
CA GLN A 232 0.91 8.53 -1.75
C GLN A 232 1.28 9.74 -0.90
N GLN A 233 1.53 9.53 0.39
CA GLN A 233 1.84 10.63 1.29
C GLN A 233 3.26 11.18 1.12
N LEU A 234 4.22 10.35 0.72
CA LEU A 234 5.56 10.77 0.35
C LEU A 234 5.52 11.72 -0.84
N LEU A 235 4.79 11.35 -1.89
CA LEU A 235 4.60 12.17 -3.09
C LEU A 235 3.82 13.46 -2.78
N GLN A 236 2.72 13.36 -2.03
CA GLN A 236 1.90 14.52 -1.68
C GLN A 236 2.67 15.54 -0.84
N HIS A 237 3.50 15.08 0.11
CA HIS A 237 4.33 15.96 0.92
C HIS A 237 5.27 16.81 0.07
N ARG A 238 5.86 16.22 -0.98
CA ARG A 238 6.78 16.91 -1.89
C ARG A 238 6.07 17.90 -2.79
N LEU A 239 4.99 17.47 -3.44
CA LEU A 239 4.24 18.31 -4.37
C LEU A 239 3.56 19.50 -3.69
N SER A 240 3.07 19.32 -2.46
CA SER A 240 2.42 20.40 -1.69
C SER A 240 3.35 21.54 -1.27
N THR A 241 4.67 21.37 -1.41
CA THR A 241 5.65 22.41 -1.06
C THR A 241 5.95 23.38 -2.19
N THR A 242 5.42 23.12 -3.39
CA THR A 242 5.48 24.01 -4.54
C THR A 242 4.21 24.86 -4.55
N PRO A 243 4.28 26.19 -4.28
CA PRO A 243 3.13 27.03 -3.97
C PRO A 243 2.02 27.11 -5.04
N GLU A 244 2.31 26.67 -6.26
CA GLU A 244 1.39 26.75 -7.40
C GLU A 244 1.04 25.40 -8.03
N SER A 245 1.63 24.28 -7.59
CA SER A 245 1.49 23.03 -8.35
C SER A 245 0.07 22.45 -8.34
N GLY A 246 -0.76 22.77 -7.33
CA GLY A 246 -2.12 22.19 -7.23
C GLY A 246 -2.16 20.66 -7.13
N ALA A 247 -1.02 19.99 -7.25
CA ALA A 247 -0.98 18.68 -7.85
C ALA A 247 -1.56 17.61 -6.93
N GLU A 248 -2.49 16.82 -7.46
CA GLU A 248 -3.13 15.71 -6.79
C GLU A 248 -2.40 14.41 -7.12
N VAL A 249 -2.08 13.63 -6.08
CA VAL A 249 -1.52 12.28 -6.24
C VAL A 249 -2.67 11.28 -6.23
N LYS A 250 -2.86 10.57 -7.35
CA LYS A 250 -3.77 9.43 -7.43
C LYS A 250 -2.98 8.14 -7.60
N ILE A 251 -3.39 7.10 -6.86
CA ILE A 251 -2.82 5.77 -6.97
C ILE A 251 -3.94 4.74 -7.05
N ASP A 252 -3.98 4.03 -8.16
CA ASP A 252 -4.85 2.86 -8.38
C ASP A 252 -4.01 1.58 -8.32
N ASP A 253 -4.55 0.53 -7.70
CA ASP A 253 -3.87 -0.75 -7.53
C ASP A 253 -4.52 -1.88 -8.35
N TYR A 254 -3.66 -2.68 -9.00
CA TYR A 254 -4.01 -3.84 -9.81
C TYR A 254 -3.32 -5.09 -9.29
N TYR A 255 -4.05 -6.20 -9.25
CA TYR A 255 -3.55 -7.49 -8.76
C TYR A 255 -3.12 -8.35 -9.94
N LEU A 256 -1.84 -8.71 -9.98
CA LEU A 256 -1.25 -9.42 -11.10
C LEU A 256 -0.85 -10.85 -10.70
N ASP A 257 -1.28 -11.80 -11.52
CA ASP A 257 -0.67 -13.12 -11.63
C ASP A 257 0.54 -12.99 -12.57
N THR A 258 1.73 -13.12 -12.00
CA THR A 258 3.00 -12.98 -12.72
C THR A 258 3.43 -14.27 -13.44
N ASP A 259 2.72 -15.38 -13.22
CA ASP A 259 3.07 -16.69 -13.79
C ASP A 259 2.10 -17.15 -14.89
N TYR A 260 1.08 -16.32 -15.23
CA TYR A 260 0.00 -16.55 -16.20
C TYR A 260 -0.23 -18.02 -16.51
N ASN A 261 -1.03 -18.68 -15.68
CA ASN A 261 -1.44 -20.06 -15.91
C ASN A 261 -2.83 -20.14 -16.56
N SER A 262 -2.98 -20.96 -17.59
CA SER A 262 -4.27 -21.25 -18.20
C SER A 262 -5.16 -22.17 -17.35
N ASP A 263 -4.59 -22.82 -16.33
CA ASP A 263 -5.36 -23.55 -15.31
C ASP A 263 -5.84 -22.58 -14.22
N PRO A 264 -7.15 -22.35 -14.08
CA PRO A 264 -7.69 -21.46 -13.05
C PRO A 264 -7.33 -21.88 -11.62
N ASN A 265 -6.99 -23.16 -11.40
CA ASN A 265 -6.60 -23.66 -10.07
C ASN A 265 -5.14 -23.31 -9.72
N LEU A 266 -4.37 -22.82 -10.69
CA LEU A 266 -2.97 -22.41 -10.53
C LEU A 266 -2.80 -20.89 -10.65
N PHE A 267 -3.91 -20.14 -10.68
CA PHE A 267 -3.92 -18.69 -10.62
C PHE A 267 -3.46 -18.26 -9.23
N GLU A 268 -2.33 -17.56 -9.17
CA GLU A 268 -1.75 -17.09 -7.91
C GLU A 268 -1.33 -15.63 -8.07
N VAL A 269 -2.09 -14.72 -7.48
CA VAL A 269 -1.71 -13.31 -7.43
C VAL A 269 -0.48 -13.17 -6.55
N LYS A 270 0.60 -12.65 -7.11
CA LYS A 270 1.87 -12.46 -6.39
C LYS A 270 2.32 -11.01 -6.36
N GLN A 271 1.64 -10.12 -7.09
CA GLN A 271 2.11 -8.75 -7.24
C GLN A 271 0.94 -7.77 -7.15
N VAL A 272 1.18 -6.66 -6.45
CA VAL A 272 0.34 -5.47 -6.48
C VAL A 272 1.03 -4.44 -7.37
N LEU A 273 0.41 -4.09 -8.50
CA LEU A 273 0.87 -3.02 -9.36
C LEU A 273 0.12 -1.73 -9.01
N MET A 274 0.84 -0.76 -8.47
CA MET A 274 0.30 0.57 -8.20
C MET A 274 0.56 1.48 -9.40
N ASN A 275 -0.49 1.93 -10.08
CA ASN A 275 -0.43 2.98 -11.09
C ASN A 275 -0.53 4.34 -10.41
N VAL A 276 0.52 5.13 -10.49
CA VAL A 276 0.63 6.47 -9.91
C VAL A 276 0.41 7.51 -11.00
N VAL A 277 -0.50 8.44 -10.74
CA VAL A 277 -0.80 9.59 -11.59
C VAL A 277 -0.62 10.86 -10.74
N LEU A 278 0.21 11.78 -11.23
CA LEU A 278 0.32 13.14 -10.71
C LEU A 278 -0.44 14.05 -11.65
N GLU A 279 -1.55 14.61 -11.18
CA GLU A 279 -2.44 15.51 -11.93
C GLU A 279 -2.26 16.94 -11.45
N HIS A 280 -2.35 17.93 -12.34
CA HIS A 280 -2.42 19.36 -12.00
C HIS A 280 -3.83 19.81 -11.58
#